data_AF-A0A940VBX5-F1
#
_entry.id   AF-A0A940VBX5-F1
#
_cell.length_a   1.000
_cell.length_b   1.000
_cell.length_c   1.000
_cell.angle_alpha   90.00
_cell.angle_beta   90.00
_cell.angle_gamma   90.00
#
_symmetry.space_group_name_H-M   'P 1'
#
loop_
_entity.id
_entity.type
_entity.pdbx_description
1 polymer ?
#
loop_
_entity_poly.entity_id
_entity_poly.type
_entity_poly.pdbx_seq_one_letter_code
_entity_poly.pdbx_strand_id
1 'polypeptide(L)' 'MVLLKCALAGLVGSAVAVSVYVVGYLLLVVRPIARHHGGTVGIDVRAMLVRPLFWVVMAAAFALGCVWEYRRVTR' A
#
# COMPACT_ATOMS: atom_id res chain seq x y z
N MET A 1 -19.54 18.12 0.27
CA MET A 1 -18.57 17.75 -0.80
C MET A 1 -17.14 17.48 -0.31
N VAL A 2 -16.70 18.02 0.83
CA VAL A 2 -15.33 17.80 1.35
C VAL A 2 -15.06 16.33 1.74
N LEU A 3 -16.02 15.65 2.37
CA LEU A 3 -15.89 14.23 2.74
C LEU A 3 -15.64 13.31 1.52
N LEU A 4 -16.32 13.57 0.40
CA LEU A 4 -16.15 12.82 -0.83
C LEU A 4 -14.75 13.02 -1.44
N LYS A 5 -14.24 14.25 -1.41
CA LYS A 5 -12.88 14.57 -1.85
C LYS A 5 -11.82 13.92 -0.95
N CYS A 6 -12.00 13.96 0.36
CA CYS A 6 -11.11 13.26 1.30
C CYS A 6 -11.14 11.75 1.07
N ALA A 7 -12.32 11.14 0.90
CA ALA A 7 -12.44 9.72 0.61
C ALA A 7 -11.71 9.33 -0.68
N LEU A 8 -11.86 10.12 -1.75
CA LEU A 8 -11.15 9.90 -3.02
C LEU A 8 -9.63 10.05 -2.85
N ALA A 9 -9.17 11.10 -2.17
CA ALA A 9 -7.75 11.33 -1.92
C ALA A 9 -7.13 10.21 -1.05
N GLY A 10 -7.84 9.76 -0.02
CA GLY A 10 -7.46 8.62 0.80
C GLY A 10 -7.40 7.32 0.00
N LEU A 11 -8.36 7.10 -0.91
CA LEU A 11 -8.42 5.90 -1.75
C LEU A 11 -7.31 5.88 -2.82
N VAL A 12 -6.96 7.03 -3.38
CA VAL A 12 -5.78 7.17 -4.25
C VAL A 12 -4.50 6.94 -3.46
N GLY A 13 -4.38 7.52 -2.26
CA GLY A 13 -3.23 7.34 -1.38
C GLY A 13 -3.03 5.88 -0.98
N SER A 14 -4.12 5.18 -0.65
CA SER A 14 -4.08 3.77 -0.31
C SER A 14 -3.74 2.89 -1.53
N ALA A 15 -4.24 3.21 -2.72
CA ALA A 15 -3.86 2.52 -3.96
C ALA A 15 -2.35 2.64 -4.27
N VAL A 16 -1.78 3.83 -4.08
CA VAL A 16 -0.34 4.06 -4.24
C VAL A 16 0.46 3.31 -3.16
N ALA A 17 -0.01 3.31 -1.91
CA ALA A 17 0.67 2.56 -0.85
C ALA A 17 0.66 1.05 -1.10
N VAL A 18 -0.45 0.50 -1.62
CA VAL A 18 -0.53 -0.91 -2.02
C VAL A 18 0.46 -1.22 -3.14
N SER A 19 0.54 -0.38 -4.17
CA SER A 19 1.49 -0.62 -5.27
C SER A 19 2.95 -0.58 -4.80
N VAL A 20 3.31 0.40 -3.96
CA VAL A 20 4.65 0.48 -3.35
C VAL A 20 4.94 -0.74 -2.46
N TYR A 21 3.98 -1.16 -1.64
CA TYR A 21 4.13 -2.34 -0.79
C TYR A 21 4.32 -3.61 -1.61
N VAL A 22 3.56 -3.77 -2.71
CA VAL A 22 3.69 -4.91 -3.63
C VAL A 22 5.05 -4.93 -4.31
N VAL A 23 5.47 -3.81 -4.90
CA VAL A 23 6.78 -3.69 -5.56
C VAL A 23 7.91 -3.92 -4.56
N GLY A 24 7.82 -3.34 -3.36
CA GLY A 24 8.78 -3.53 -2.28
C GLY A 24 8.90 -5.00 -1.87
N TYR A 25 7.77 -5.69 -1.69
CA TYR A 25 7.77 -7.12 -1.37
C TYR A 25 8.38 -7.97 -2.48
N LEU A 26 8.07 -7.68 -3.75
CA LEU A 26 8.65 -8.37 -4.90
C LEU A 26 10.17 -8.20 -4.95
N LEU A 27 10.67 -6.98 -4.74
CA LEU A 27 12.11 -6.69 -4.83
C LEU A 27 12.89 -7.19 -3.60
N LEU A 28 12.33 -7.05 -2.40
CA LEU A 28 13.04 -7.32 -1.14
C LEU A 28 12.89 -8.77 -0.67
N VAL A 29 11.80 -9.45 -1.02
CA VAL A 29 11.51 -10.81 -0.56
C VAL A 29 11.57 -11.78 -1.73
N VAL A 30 10.76 -11.56 -2.76
CA VAL A 30 10.60 -12.55 -3.84
C VAL A 30 11.85 -12.68 -4.71
N ARG A 31 12.42 -11.55 -5.17
CA ARG A 31 13.60 -11.51 -6.04
C ARG A 31 14.84 -12.19 -5.42
N PRO A 32 15.23 -11.93 -4.15
CA PRO A 32 16.36 -12.62 -3.55
C PRO A 32 16.09 -14.12 -3.35
N ILE A 33 14.88 -14.51 -2.94
CA ILE A 33 14.52 -15.93 -2.78
C ILE A 33 14.59 -16.65 -4.14
N ALA A 34 14.03 -16.05 -5.19
CA ALA A 34 14.05 -16.60 -6.55
C ALA A 34 15.47 -16.75 -7.09
N ARG A 35 16.34 -15.75 -6.84
CA ARG A 35 17.76 -15.81 -7.21
C ARG A 35 18.52 -16.92 -6.49
N HIS A 36 18.18 -17.20 -5.24
CA HIS A 36 18.88 -18.18 -4.43
C HIS A 36 18.45 -19.62 -4.72
N HIS A 37 17.17 -19.84 -5.07
CA HIS A 37 16.62 -21.18 -5.27
C HIS A 37 16.53 -21.60 -6.74
N GLY A 38 16.91 -20.73 -7.69
CA GLY A 38 16.98 -21.06 -9.12
C GLY A 38 15.65 -21.46 -9.77
N GLY A 39 14.52 -21.19 -9.09
CA GLY A 39 13.21 -21.70 -9.46
C GLY A 39 12.12 -20.62 -9.41
N THR A 40 10.91 -21.01 -9.82
CA THR A 40 9.71 -20.18 -9.75
C THR A 40 9.24 -20.05 -8.30
N VAL A 41 9.17 -18.82 -7.79
CA VAL A 41 8.65 -18.55 -6.45
C VAL A 41 7.13 -18.31 -6.56
N GLY A 42 6.34 -19.22 -6.01
CA GLY A 42 4.90 -19.03 -5.85
C GLY A 42 4.63 -17.89 -4.86
N ILE A 43 3.93 -16.86 -5.31
CA ILE A 43 3.54 -15.74 -4.45
C ILE A 43 2.14 -16.00 -3.91
N ASP A 44 2.04 -16.27 -2.62
CA ASP A 44 0.74 -16.29 -1.95
C ASP A 44 0.30 -14.86 -1.60
N VAL A 45 -0.54 -14.30 -2.45
CA VAL A 45 -1.14 -12.96 -2.29
C VAL A 45 -1.98 -12.88 -1.01
N ARG A 46 -2.60 -13.99 -0.59
CA ARG A 46 -3.41 -14.04 0.62
C ARG A 46 -2.54 -13.90 1.86
N ALA A 47 -1.43 -14.64 1.92
CA ALA A 47 -0.45 -14.52 3.01
C ALA A 47 0.12 -13.10 3.11
N MET A 48 0.27 -12.41 1.97
CA MET A 48 0.75 -11.04 1.92
C MET A 48 -0.28 -10.02 2.45
N LEU A 49 -1.56 -10.19 2.12
CA LEU A 49 -2.67 -9.33 2.56
C LEU A 49 -3.06 -9.55 4.02
N VAL A 50 -2.82 -10.74 4.58
CA VAL A 50 -3.13 -11.06 5.99
C VAL A 50 -2.10 -10.47 6.95
N ARG A 51 -0.94 -10.02 6.45
CA ARG A 51 0.09 -9.41 7.31
C ARG A 51 -0.45 -8.13 7.97
N PRO A 52 -0.34 -7.98 9.31
CA PRO A 52 -0.84 -6.80 10.01
C PRO A 52 -0.15 -5.51 9.50
N LEU A 53 1.11 -5.62 9.08
CA LEU A 53 1.87 -4.51 8.51
C LEU A 53 1.19 -3.93 7.25
N PHE A 54 0.59 -4.77 6.40
CA PHE A 54 -0.11 -4.32 5.19
C PHE A 54 -1.28 -3.42 5.57
N TRP A 55 -2.13 -3.85 6.51
CA TRP A 55 -3.29 -3.08 6.98
C TRP A 55 -2.90 -1.77 7.65
N VAL A 56 -1.82 -1.78 8.43
CA VAL A 56 -1.29 -0.55 9.07
C VAL A 56 -0.84 0.45 8.02
N VAL A 57 -0.08 0.02 7.01
CA VAL A 57 0.37 0.89 5.90
C VAL A 57 -0.83 1.42 5.10
N MET A 58 -1.82 0.56 4.83
CA MET A 58 -3.03 0.92 4.10
C MET A 58 -3.85 1.99 4.85
N ALA A 59 -4.08 1.78 6.15
CA ALA A 59 -4.80 2.73 7.01
C ALA A 59 -4.04 4.05 7.17
N ALA A 60 -2.72 4.01 7.34
CA ALA A 60 -1.88 5.20 7.45
C ALA A 60 -1.89 6.03 6.16
N ALA A 61 -1.78 5.37 5.00
CA ALA A 61 -1.82 6.04 3.69
C ALA A 61 -3.19 6.67 3.41
N PHE A 62 -4.28 5.98 3.78
CA PHE A 62 -5.62 6.53 3.69
C PHE A 62 -5.79 7.77 4.58
N ALA A 63 -5.35 7.70 5.83
CA ALA A 63 -5.40 8.83 6.77
C ALA A 63 -4.56 10.02 6.26
N LEU A 64 -3.37 9.77 5.73
CA LEU A 64 -2.50 10.79 5.12
C LEU A 64 -3.17 11.49 3.93
N GLY A 65 -3.81 10.73 3.04
CA GLY A 65 -4.56 11.30 1.90
C GLY A 65 -5.70 12.21 2.37
N CYS A 66 -6.46 11.78 3.38
CA CYS A 66 -7.52 12.58 3.99
C CYS A 66 -6.98 13.87 4.65
N VAL A 67 -5.90 13.76 5.43
CA VAL A 67 -5.28 14.92 6.12
C VAL A 67 -4.75 15.93 5.11
N TRP A 68 -4.13 15.46 4.03
CA TRP A 68 -3.58 16.34 3.00
C TRP A 68 -4.66 17.14 2.28
N GLU A 69 -5.78 16.50 1.92
CA GLU A 69 -6.91 17.20 1.32
C GLU A 69 -7.57 18.17 2.32
N TYR A 70 -7.69 17.76 3.60
CA TYR A 70 -8.22 18.64 4.64
C TYR A 70 -7.36 19.91 4.82
N ARG A 71 -6.03 19.77 4.80
CA ARG A 71 -5.09 20.91 4.85
C ARG A 71 -5.19 21.83 3.64
N ARG A 72 -5.47 21.29 2.45
CA ARG A 72 -5.66 22.10 1.23
C ARG A 72 -6.92 22.94 1.28
N VAL A 73 -7.98 22.45 1.92
CA VAL A 73 -9.27 23.15 2.00
C VAL A 73 -9.30 24.19 3.12
N THR A 74 -8.47 24.03 4.16
CA THR A 74 -8.40 24.95 5.32
C THR A 74 -7.36 26.06 5.19
N ARG A 75 -6.45 25.98 4.20
CA ARG A 75 -5.58 27.08 3.79
C ARG A 75 -6.23 27.87 2.67
#